data_AF-A0A969DWX9-F1
#
_entry.id   AF-A0A969DWX9-F1
#
_cell.length_a   1.000
_cell.length_b   1.000
_cell.length_c   1.000
_cell.angle_alpha   90.00
_cell.angle_beta   90.00
_cell.angle_gamma   90.00
#
_symmetry.space_group_name_H-M   'P 1'
#
loop_
_entity.id
_entity.type
_entity.pdbx_description
1 polymer ?
#
loop_
_entity_poly.entity_id
_entity_poly.type
_entity_poly.pdbx_seq_one_letter_code
_entity_poly.pdbx_strand_id
1 'polypeptide(L)'
;MSQLTINLAAGSVAFDCSESEARALQAALGELMGRLKTLAAQPAGAAAGQRPAPLPPLEYKQRGDLFLEVFCNPNIWPSPFAAKVLLTLKSDRIRLNTEVELSRLMEDLGQFLDSQS
;
A
#
# COMPACT_ATOMS: atom_id res chain seq x y z
N MET A 1 -10.96 16.72 9.36
CA MET A 1 -9.76 16.14 8.72
C MET A 1 -8.70 16.01 9.80
N SER A 2 -7.97 14.91 9.77
CA SER A 2 -6.92 14.59 10.76
C SER A 2 -5.64 14.28 10.01
N GLN A 3 -4.48 14.41 10.65
CA GLN A 3 -3.21 14.13 9.97
C GLN A 3 -2.91 12.64 9.94
N LEU A 4 -2.83 12.07 8.74
CA LEU A 4 -2.25 10.76 8.51
C LEU A 4 -0.73 10.93 8.38
N THR A 5 0.02 10.24 9.24
CA THR A 5 1.48 10.20 9.17
C THR A 5 1.93 8.88 8.59
N ILE A 6 2.61 8.90 7.45
CA ILE A 6 3.26 7.74 6.85
C ILE A 6 4.74 7.78 7.20
N ASN A 7 5.21 6.73 7.85
CA ASN A 7 6.60 6.55 8.22
C ASN A 7 7.34 5.86 7.07
N LEU A 8 8.44 6.48 6.65
CA LEU A 8 9.26 6.06 5.52
C LEU A 8 10.53 5.39 6.06
N ALA A 9 11.31 4.75 5.18
CA ALA A 9 12.62 4.22 5.54
C ALA A 9 13.57 5.29 6.11
N ALA A 10 13.39 6.54 5.67
CA ALA A 10 14.08 7.71 6.21
C ALA A 10 13.07 8.84 6.44
N GLY A 11 12.68 9.05 7.70
CA GLY A 11 11.76 10.11 8.12
C GLY A 11 10.29 9.74 7.99
N SER A 12 9.43 10.75 7.94
CA SER A 12 7.99 10.58 7.82
C SER A 12 7.38 11.73 7.01
N VAL A 13 6.18 11.50 6.49
CA VAL A 13 5.37 12.51 5.82
C VAL A 13 3.99 12.53 6.45
N ALA A 14 3.51 13.71 6.80
CA ALA A 14 2.18 13.91 7.34
C ALA A 14 1.35 14.77 6.39
N PHE A 15 0.08 14.42 6.24
CA PHE A 15 -0.86 15.17 5.42
C PHE A 15 -2.29 15.00 5.91
N ASP A 16 -3.15 15.94 5.55
CA ASP A 16 -4.57 15.89 5.88
C ASP A 16 -5.24 14.74 5.14
N CYS A 17 -5.94 13.90 5.89
CA CYS A 17 -6.67 12.76 5.37
C CYS A 17 -8.03 12.67 6.07
N SER A 18 -9.07 12.37 5.32
CA SER A 18 -10.37 12.02 5.89
C SER A 18 -10.42 10.55 6.28
N GLU A 19 -11.28 10.21 7.24
CA GLU A 19 -11.47 8.83 7.68
C GLU A 19 -11.95 7.93 6.53
N SER A 20 -12.83 8.43 5.65
CA SER A 20 -13.34 7.67 4.49
C SER A 20 -12.22 7.34 3.49
N GLU A 21 -11.31 8.29 3.25
CA GLU A 21 -10.14 8.10 2.39
C GLU A 21 -9.17 7.07 2.99
N ALA A 22 -8.88 7.20 4.29
CA ALA A 22 -8.03 6.24 4.99
C ALA A 22 -8.62 4.82 4.98
N ARG A 23 -9.94 4.67 5.16
CA ARG A 23 -10.64 3.36 5.04
C ARG A 23 -10.59 2.81 3.63
N ALA A 24 -10.76 3.65 2.61
CA ALA A 24 -10.67 3.22 1.21
C ALA A 24 -9.26 2.73 0.86
N LEU A 25 -8.22 3.43 1.34
CA LEU A 25 -6.84 3.00 1.18
C LEU A 25 -6.56 1.70 1.95
N GLN A 26 -7.02 1.60 3.21
CA GLN A 26 -6.87 0.38 4.02
C GLN A 26 -7.50 -0.84 3.32
N ALA A 27 -8.69 -0.68 2.72
CA ALA A 27 -9.34 -1.75 1.98
C ALA A 27 -8.51 -2.19 0.75
N ALA A 28 -7.99 -1.25 -0.02
CA ALA A 28 -7.16 -1.53 -1.20
C ALA A 28 -5.85 -2.26 -0.82
N LEU A 29 -5.20 -1.84 0.27
CA LEU A 29 -3.99 -2.49 0.79
C LEU A 29 -4.28 -3.87 1.40
N GLY A 30 -5.43 -4.03 2.06
CA GLY A 30 -5.89 -5.32 2.57
C GLY A 30 -6.12 -6.34 1.45
N GLU A 31 -6.69 -5.90 0.32
CA GLU A 31 -6.85 -6.75 -0.85
C GLU A 31 -5.49 -7.16 -1.44
N LEU A 32 -4.55 -6.21 -1.57
CA LEU A 32 -3.17 -6.50 -2.00
C LEU A 32 -2.49 -7.51 -1.07
N MET A 33 -2.64 -7.36 0.25
CA MET A 33 -2.08 -8.30 1.22
C MET A 33 -2.69 -9.69 1.07
N GLY A 34 -4.00 -9.79 0.86
CA GLY A 34 -4.67 -11.07 0.58
C GLY A 34 -4.12 -11.74 -0.68
N ARG A 35 -4.00 -10.98 -1.77
CA ARG A 35 -3.41 -11.42 -3.04
C ARG A 35 -1.98 -11.95 -2.85
N LEU A 36 -1.13 -11.24 -2.11
CA LEU A 36 0.25 -11.64 -1.82
C LEU A 36 0.32 -12.90 -0.93
N LYS A 37 -0.60 -13.06 0.04
CA LYS A 37 -0.69 -14.28 0.85
C LYS A 37 -1.03 -15.50 -0.01
N THR A 38 -1.96 -15.34 -0.95
CA THR A 38 -2.31 -16.41 -1.91
C THR A 38 -1.13 -16.79 -2.80
N LEU A 39 -0.29 -15.84 -3.23
CA LEU A 39 0.93 -16.15 -3.96
C LEU A 39 1.94 -16.91 -3.09
N ALA A 40 2.17 -16.46 -1.86
CA ALA A 40 3.14 -17.07 -0.95
C ALA A 40 2.74 -18.49 -0.48
N ALA A 41 1.43 -18.78 -0.41
CA ALA A 41 0.91 -20.09 -0.01
C ALA A 41 0.97 -21.13 -1.14
N GLN A 42 1.26 -20.73 -2.38
CA GLN A 42 1.37 -21.69 -3.48
C GLN A 42 2.64 -22.53 -3.32
N PRO A 43 2.53 -23.87 -3.37
CA PRO A 43 3.68 -24.74 -3.21
C PRO A 43 4.72 -24.47 -4.32
N ALA A 44 5.98 -24.34 -3.91
CA ALA A 44 7.15 -24.31 -4.80
C ALA A 44 7.30 -25.68 -5.46
N GLY A 45 6.42 -26.01 -6.41
CA GLY A 45 6.31 -27.36 -6.96
C GLY A 45 5.02 -27.69 -7.71
N ALA A 46 4.08 -26.73 -7.89
CA ALA A 46 3.05 -26.90 -8.91
C ALA A 46 3.75 -27.18 -10.26
N ALA A 47 3.48 -28.35 -10.83
CA ALA A 47 4.20 -29.03 -11.91
C ALA A 47 5.07 -28.14 -12.80
N ALA A 48 6.32 -28.55 -13.03
CA ALA A 48 7.27 -27.94 -13.95
C ALA A 48 6.58 -27.43 -15.25
N GLY A 49 6.26 -26.13 -15.28
CA GLY A 49 5.55 -25.50 -16.41
C GLY A 49 4.38 -24.57 -16.06
N GLN A 50 3.75 -24.67 -14.89
CA GLN A 50 2.63 -23.78 -14.52
C GLN A 50 3.07 -22.69 -13.55
N ARG A 51 3.69 -21.63 -14.08
CA ARG A 51 3.90 -20.39 -13.32
C ARG A 51 2.51 -19.85 -12.93
N PRO A 52 2.30 -19.42 -11.67
CA PRO A 52 1.03 -18.82 -11.26
C PRO A 52 0.63 -17.71 -12.23
N ALA A 53 -0.67 -17.64 -12.56
CA ALA A 53 -1.18 -16.55 -13.39
C ALA A 53 -0.79 -15.21 -12.75
N PRO A 54 -0.20 -14.27 -13.51
CA PRO A 54 0.21 -12.98 -12.95
C PRO A 54 -0.97 -12.28 -12.31
N LEU A 55 -0.79 -11.84 -11.06
CA LEU A 55 -1.79 -11.03 -10.39
C LEU A 55 -1.75 -9.60 -10.94
N PRO A 56 -2.91 -8.93 -11.08
CA PRO A 56 -2.94 -7.55 -11.53
C PRO A 56 -2.24 -6.64 -10.51
N PRO A 57 -1.54 -5.58 -10.98
CA PRO A 57 -0.96 -4.59 -10.09
C PRO A 57 -2.05 -3.90 -9.26
N LEU A 58 -1.67 -3.43 -8.07
CA LEU A 58 -2.45 -2.44 -7.34
C LEU A 58 -2.19 -1.08 -7.98
N GLU A 59 -3.27 -0.39 -8.37
CA GLU A 59 -3.27 1.00 -8.80
C GLU A 59 -4.35 1.76 -8.03
N TYR A 60 -4.01 2.24 -6.84
CA TYR A 60 -4.90 3.07 -6.04
C TYR A 60 -4.61 4.54 -6.30
N LYS A 61 -5.65 5.34 -6.57
CA LYS A 61 -5.54 6.78 -6.75
C LYS A 61 -6.65 7.49 -6.01
N GLN A 62 -6.27 8.47 -5.21
CA GLN A 62 -7.16 9.38 -4.53
C GLN A 62 -6.88 10.79 -5.04
N ARG A 63 -7.96 11.47 -5.43
CA ARG A 63 -7.91 12.85 -5.94
C ARG A 63 -8.71 13.73 -4.98
N GLY A 64 -8.00 14.51 -4.18
CA GLY A 64 -8.54 15.55 -3.31
C GLY A 64 -7.59 16.75 -3.29
N ASP A 65 -7.53 17.45 -2.16
CA ASP A 65 -6.58 18.55 -1.93
C ASP A 65 -5.12 18.07 -2.05
N LEU A 66 -4.88 16.81 -1.68
CA LEU A 66 -3.68 16.07 -1.97
C LEU A 66 -3.97 14.96 -2.99
N PHE A 67 -3.11 14.82 -3.98
CA PHE A 67 -3.09 13.65 -4.83
C PHE A 67 -2.26 12.55 -4.17
N LEU A 68 -2.89 11.41 -3.91
CA LEU A 68 -2.25 10.21 -3.41
C LEU A 68 -2.38 9.09 -4.46
N GLU A 69 -1.26 8.47 -4.81
CA GLU A 69 -1.21 7.28 -5.64
C GLU A 69 -0.38 6.20 -4.96
N VAL A 70 -0.89 4.98 -4.96
CA VAL A 70 -0.19 3.79 -4.46
C VAL A 70 -0.16 2.76 -5.57
N PHE A 71 1.06 2.38 -5.96
CA PHE A 71 1.31 1.36 -6.95
C PHE A 71 2.04 0.17 -6.35
N CYS A 72 1.65 -1.05 -6.72
CA CYS A 72 2.42 -2.25 -6.37
C CYS A 72 2.24 -3.33 -7.43
N ASN A 73 3.34 -3.90 -7.90
CA ASN A 73 3.31 -5.13 -8.68
C ASN A 73 3.46 -6.33 -7.72
N PRO A 74 2.41 -7.11 -7.42
CA PRO A 74 2.50 -8.22 -6.48
C PRO A 74 3.41 -9.37 -6.97
N ASN A 75 3.67 -9.46 -8.28
CA ASN A 75 4.39 -10.59 -8.88
C ASN A 75 5.91 -10.54 -8.67
N ILE A 76 6.47 -9.41 -8.21
CA ILE A 76 7.91 -9.26 -7.95
C ILE A 76 8.27 -9.54 -6.50
N TRP A 77 7.28 -9.75 -5.62
CA TRP A 77 7.48 -9.92 -4.20
C TRP A 77 7.29 -11.38 -3.78
N PRO A 78 8.20 -11.95 -2.96
CA PRO A 78 8.09 -13.34 -2.52
C PRO A 78 7.05 -13.53 -1.40
N SER A 79 6.73 -12.47 -0.65
CA SER A 79 5.75 -12.52 0.43
C SER A 79 5.20 -11.12 0.73
N PRO A 80 4.05 -10.99 1.42
CA PRO A 80 3.51 -9.70 1.86
C PRO A 80 4.46 -8.91 2.76
N PHE A 81 5.25 -9.60 3.60
CA PHE A 81 6.16 -8.96 4.56
C PHE A 81 7.42 -8.39 3.91
N ALA A 82 7.78 -8.88 2.72
CA ALA A 82 8.86 -8.33 1.92
C ALA A 82 8.37 -7.25 0.93
N ALA A 83 7.06 -7.07 0.80
CA ALA A 83 6.49 -6.23 -0.24
C ALA A 83 6.62 -4.75 0.08
N LYS A 84 7.04 -3.97 -0.92
CA LYS A 84 6.98 -2.51 -0.91
C LYS A 84 5.96 -2.01 -1.92
N VAL A 85 5.39 -0.87 -1.61
CA VAL A 85 4.52 -0.10 -2.51
C VAL A 85 5.22 1.19 -2.89
N LEU A 86 5.02 1.62 -4.14
CA LEU A 86 5.42 2.94 -4.60
C LEU A 86 4.32 3.93 -4.23
N LEU A 87 4.66 4.87 -3.35
CA LEU A 87 3.80 5.92 -2.85
C LEU A 87 4.15 7.24 -3.56
N THR A 88 3.19 7.81 -4.26
CA THR A 88 3.29 9.17 -4.79
C THR A 88 2.33 10.08 -4.04
N LEU A 89 2.87 11.09 -3.37
CA LEU A 89 2.13 12.20 -2.79
C LEU A 89 2.42 13.45 -3.60
N LYS A 90 1.38 14.14 -4.06
CA LYS A 90 1.53 15.38 -4.82
C LYS A 90 0.58 16.44 -4.31
N SER A 91 1.13 17.59 -3.97
CA SER A 91 0.45 18.84 -3.67
C SER A 91 0.69 19.86 -4.78
N ASP A 92 0.27 21.11 -4.54
CA ASP A 92 0.59 22.27 -5.37
C ASP A 92 2.11 22.57 -5.42
N ARG A 93 2.83 22.31 -4.33
CA ARG A 93 4.25 22.71 -4.17
C ARG A 93 5.23 21.55 -4.22
N ILE A 94 4.82 20.37 -3.76
CA ILE A 94 5.72 19.24 -3.54
C ILE A 94 5.17 17.99 -4.22
N ARG A 95 6.07 17.23 -4.86
CA ARG A 95 5.85 15.86 -5.29
C ARG A 95 6.86 14.95 -4.61
N LEU A 96 6.37 14.05 -3.77
CA LEU A 96 7.14 12.99 -3.16
C LEU A 96 6.83 11.68 -3.88
N ASN A 97 7.86 10.96 -4.30
CA ASN A 97 7.73 9.60 -4.80
C ASN A 97 8.71 8.72 -4.02
N THR A 98 8.18 7.76 -3.28
CA THR A 98 8.98 6.96 -2.34
C THR A 98 8.43 5.55 -2.26
N GLU A 99 9.30 4.60 -1.94
CA GLU A 99 8.87 3.26 -1.57
C GLU A 99 8.55 3.21 -0.08
N VAL A 100 7.50 2.47 0.28
CA VAL A 100 7.11 2.20 1.67
C VAL A 100 6.82 0.72 1.82
N GLU A 101 7.22 0.13 2.95
CA GLU A 101 6.87 -1.26 3.27
C GLU A 101 5.35 -1.39 3.43
N LEU A 102 4.75 -2.41 2.81
CA LEU A 102 3.30 -2.62 2.84
C LEU A 102 2.78 -2.80 4.26
N SER A 103 3.48 -3.58 5.08
CA SER A 103 3.17 -3.77 6.50
C SER A 103 3.18 -2.45 7.24
N ARG A 104 4.22 -1.63 7.04
CA ARG A 104 4.35 -0.34 7.72
C ARG A 104 3.22 0.62 7.35
N LEU A 105 2.90 0.73 6.06
CA LEU A 105 1.82 1.58 5.60
C LEU A 105 0.46 1.15 6.20
N MET A 106 0.23 -0.15 6.33
CA MET A 106 -0.98 -0.67 6.98
C MET A 106 -1.01 -0.37 8.49
N GLU A 107 0.12 -0.47 9.19
CA GLU A 107 0.22 -0.10 10.61
C GLU A 107 -0.08 1.39 10.81
N ASP A 108 0.53 2.26 10.00
CA ASP A 108 0.34 3.71 10.07
C ASP A 108 -1.14 4.08 9.84
N LEU A 109 -1.81 3.41 8.87
CA LEU A 109 -3.24 3.59 8.62
C LEU A 109 -4.13 3.04 9.74
N GLY A 110 -3.76 1.90 10.33
CA GLY A 110 -4.46 1.34 11.48
C GLY A 110 -4.43 2.30 12.66
N GLN A 111 -3.25 2.78 13.03
CA GLN A 111 -3.07 3.77 14.10
C GLN A 111 -3.86 5.05 13.85
N PHE A 112 -3.87 5.54 12.60
CA PHE A 112 -4.68 6.69 12.23
C PHE A 112 -6.17 6.42 12.46
N LEU A 113 -6.71 5.30 11.96
CA LEU A 113 -8.13 4.98 12.09
C LEU A 113 -8.56 4.71 13.53
N ASP A 114 -7.72 4.06 14.33
CA ASP A 114 -7.96 3.82 15.76
C ASP A 114 -7.96 5.13 16.56
N SER A 115 -7.18 6.14 16.12
CA SER A 115 -7.21 7.47 16.76
C SER A 115 -8.47 8.29 16.45
N GLN A 116 -9.28 7.86 15.46
CA GLN A 116 -10.55 8.51 15.09
C GLN A 116 -11.78 7.80 15.68
N SER A 117 -11.60 6.65 16.37
CA SER A 117 -12.68 5.87 16.97
C SER A 117 -13.09 6.33 18.36
#